data_AF-A0A0C2HVB3-F1
#
_entry.id   AF-A0A0C2HVB3-F1
#
_cell.length_a   1.000
_cell.length_b   1.000
_cell.length_c   1.000
_cell.angle_alpha   90.00
_cell.angle_beta   90.00
_cell.angle_gamma   90.00
#
_symmetry.space_group_name_H-M   'P 1'
#
loop_
_entity.id
_entity.type
_entity.pdbx_description
1 polymer ?
#
loop_
_entity_poly.entity_id
_entity_poly.type
_entity_poly.pdbx_seq_one_letter_code
_entity_poly.pdbx_strand_id
1 'polypeptide(L)' 'MGPEIGGILGLVVLVFVAYAIFNVVQSPVGIWSKVGWVLAVILIPVLGVLVWLLFGPRRSNA' A
#
# COMPACT_ATOMS: atom_id res chain seq x y z
N MET A 1 10.88 14.78 -18.60
CA MET A 1 9.68 15.22 -17.87
C MET A 1 8.96 13.96 -17.43
N GLY A 2 9.17 13.57 -16.16
CA GLY A 2 8.55 12.37 -15.59
C GLY A 2 7.07 12.60 -15.29
N PRO A 3 6.31 11.55 -14.94
CA PRO A 3 4.91 11.70 -14.56
C PRO A 3 4.77 12.67 -13.38
N GLU A 4 4.04 13.76 -13.60
CA GLU A 4 3.71 14.75 -12.57
C GLU A 4 2.57 14.22 -11.71
N ILE A 5 2.93 13.45 -10.68
CA ILE A 5 1.97 12.94 -9.69
C ILE A 5 1.73 14.04 -8.65
N GLY A 6 1.01 15.08 -9.05
CA GLY A 6 0.65 16.22 -8.21
C GLY A 6 -0.87 16.42 -8.10
N GLY A 7 -1.30 17.33 -7.21
CA GLY A 7 -2.71 17.70 -7.06
C GLY A 7 -3.60 16.54 -6.61
N ILE A 8 -4.80 16.45 -7.21
CA ILE A 8 -5.83 15.46 -6.83
C ILE A 8 -5.33 14.02 -7.00
N LEU A 9 -4.56 13.73 -8.05
CA LEU A 9 -4.03 12.38 -8.28
C LEU A 9 -3.04 11.95 -7.18
N GLY A 10 -2.17 12.86 -6.74
CA GLY A 10 -1.28 12.61 -5.61
C GLY A 10 -2.04 12.35 -4.31
N LEU A 11 -3.13 13.08 -4.06
CA LEU A 11 -3.99 12.86 -2.89
C LEU A 11 -4.69 11.50 -2.93
N VAL A 12 -5.20 11.09 -4.10
CA VAL A 12 -5.82 9.77 -4.27
C VAL A 12 -4.82 8.66 -3.98
N VAL A 13 -3.60 8.75 -4.53
CA VAL A 13 -2.53 7.78 -4.26
C VAL A 13 -2.19 7.75 -2.77
N LEU A 14 -2.09 8.91 -2.12
CA LEU A 14 -1.79 9.01 -0.69
C LEU A 14 -2.86 8.30 0.16
N VAL A 15 -4.15 8.49 -0.15
CA VAL A 15 -5.25 7.81 0.53
C VAL A 15 -5.13 6.30 0.38
N PHE A 16 -4.84 5.82 -0.83
CA PHE A 16 -4.66 4.38 -1.06
C PHE A 16 -3.42 3.82 -0.37
N VAL A 17 -2.32 4.57 -0.30
CA VAL A 17 -1.11 4.18 0.45
C VAL A 17 -1.45 4.00 1.93
N ALA A 18 -2.15 4.95 2.55
CA ALA A 18 -2.57 4.85 3.95
C ALA A 18 -3.50 3.65 4.17
N TYR A 19 -4.46 3.44 3.27
CA TYR A 19 -5.38 2.30 3.33
C TYR A 19 -4.66 0.95 3.19
N ALA A 20 -3.68 0.84 2.28
CA ALA A 20 -2.87 -0.36 2.10
C ALA A 20 -2.09 -0.67 3.39
N ILE A 21 -1.40 0.31 3.96
CA ILE A 21 -0.63 0.15 5.20
C ILE A 21 -1.54 -0.29 6.36
N PHE A 22 -2.71 0.34 6.52
CA PHE A 22 -3.67 -0.03 7.56
C PHE A 22 -4.10 -1.49 7.47
N ASN A 23 -4.39 -1.98 6.26
CA ASN A 23 -4.74 -3.39 6.04
C ASN A 23 -3.56 -4.33 6.29
N VAL A 24 -2.35 -3.98 5.84
CA VAL A 24 -1.14 -4.78 6.08
C VAL A 24 -0.89 -4.93 7.58
N VAL A 25 -0.96 -3.83 8.33
CA VAL A 25 -0.73 -3.82 9.78
C VAL A 25 -1.76 -4.66 10.53
N GLN A 26 -3.02 -4.65 10.09
CA GLN A 26 -4.10 -5.44 10.71
C GLN A 26 -4.20 -6.88 10.21
N SER A 27 -3.48 -7.24 9.15
CA SER A 27 -3.52 -8.60 8.62
C SER A 27 -2.86 -9.61 9.57
N PRO A 28 -3.27 -10.89 9.51
CA PRO A 28 -2.74 -11.95 10.38
C PRO A 28 -1.33 -12.45 9.97
N VAL A 29 -0.66 -11.79 9.02
CA VAL A 29 0.67 -12.19 8.54
C VAL A 29 1.77 -11.82 9.54
N GLY A 30 2.91 -12.52 9.47
CA GLY A 30 4.06 -12.27 10.34
C GLY A 30 4.72 -10.89 10.15
N ILE A 31 5.49 -10.47 11.16
CA ILE A 31 6.10 -9.12 11.23
C ILE A 31 6.95 -8.78 10.00
N TRP A 32 7.78 -9.72 9.52
CA TRP A 32 8.66 -9.53 8.37
C TRP A 32 7.90 -9.31 7.07
N SER A 33 6.76 -9.98 6.93
CA SER A 33 5.89 -9.80 5.77
C SER A 33 5.21 -8.43 5.81
N LYS A 34 4.77 -7.97 7.01
CA LYS A 34 4.24 -6.60 7.18
C LYS A 34 5.27 -5.55 6.78
N VAL A 35 6.49 -5.67 7.29
CA VAL A 35 7.58 -4.73 6.97
C VAL A 35 7.85 -4.71 5.46
N GLY A 36 7.96 -5.89 4.81
CA GLY A 36 8.17 -5.97 3.37
C GLY A 36 7.07 -5.27 2.56
N TRP A 37 5.80 -5.51 2.91
CA TRP A 37 4.67 -4.87 2.25
C TRP A 37 4.61 -3.35 2.47
N VAL A 38 4.85 -2.89 3.70
CA VAL A 38 4.88 -1.45 4.01
C VAL A 38 6.00 -0.75 3.24
N LEU A 39 7.20 -1.35 3.22
CA LEU A 39 8.34 -0.81 2.44
C LEU A 39 8.03 -0.78 0.94
N ALA A 40 7.44 -1.84 0.38
CA ALA A 40 7.07 -1.89 -1.03
C ALA A 40 6.08 -0.79 -1.42
N VAL A 41 5.04 -0.55 -0.60
CA VAL A 41 4.03 0.49 -0.84
C VAL A 41 4.62 1.90 -0.69
N ILE A 42 5.52 2.13 0.27
CA ILE A 42 6.11 3.46 0.49
C ILE A 42 7.15 3.81 -0.58
N LEU A 43 8.03 2.87 -0.94
CA LEU A 43 9.11 3.12 -1.90
C LEU A 43 8.58 3.28 -3.33
N ILE A 44 7.48 2.61 -3.66
CA ILE A 44 6.90 2.62 -5.00
C ILE A 44 5.39 2.88 -4.88
N PRO A 45 4.94 4.10 -4.56
CA PRO A 45 3.55 4.36 -4.16
C PRO A 45 2.51 3.89 -5.17
N VAL A 46 2.70 4.19 -6.46
CA VAL A 46 1.73 3.81 -7.49
C VAL A 46 1.72 2.30 -7.71
N LEU A 47 2.87 1.70 -8.05
CA LEU A 47 2.94 0.26 -8.33
C LEU A 47 2.74 -0.59 -7.08
N GLY A 48 3.26 -0.17 -5.95
CA GLY A 48 3.13 -0.83 -4.66
C GLY A 48 1.68 -0.91 -4.20
N VAL A 49 0.90 0.18 -4.35
CA VAL A 49 -0.56 0.13 -4.13
C VAL A 49 -1.23 -0.83 -5.12
N LEU A 50 -0.89 -0.79 -6.41
CA LEU A 50 -1.50 -1.67 -7.42
C LEU A 50 -1.21 -3.15 -7.14
N VAL A 51 0.03 -3.49 -6.80
CA VAL A 51 0.44 -4.86 -6.42
C VAL A 51 -0.25 -5.28 -5.13
N TRP A 52 -0.32 -4.38 -4.14
CA TRP A 52 -1.02 -4.64 -2.89
C TRP A 52 -2.53 -4.87 -3.10
N LEU A 53 -3.18 -4.19 -4.05
CA LEU A 53 -4.60 -4.43 -4.32
C LEU A 53 -4.88 -5.87 -4.75
N LEU A 54 -3.95 -6.49 -5.49
CA LEU A 54 -4.07 -7.84 -6.03
C LEU A 54 -3.58 -8.92 -5.05
N PHE A 55 -2.44 -8.71 -4.41
CA PHE A 55 -1.74 -9.73 -3.61
C PHE A 55 -1.51 -9.33 -2.15
N GLY A 56 -1.91 -8.12 -1.79
CA GLY A 56 -1.68 -7.54 -0.47
C GLY A 56 -2.44 -8.30 0.62
N PRO A 57 -1.82 -8.49 1.79
CA PRO A 57 -2.44 -9.20 2.89
C PRO A 57 -3.59 -8.35 3.42
N ARG A 58 -4.77 -8.97 3.54
CA ARG A 58 -5.99 -8.34 4.02
C ARG A 58 -6.32 -8.83 5.42
N ARG A 59 -7.07 -8.03 6.16
CA ARG A 59 -7.66 -8.45 7.42
C ARG A 59 -8.55 -9.67 7.16
N SER A 60 -8.32 -10.78 7.88
CA SER A 60 -9.26 -11.89 7.86
C SER A 60 -10.46 -11.51 8.73
N ASN A 61 -11.65 -11.48 8.15
CA ASN A 61 -12.89 -11.39 8.92
C ASN A 61 -13.19 -12.82 9.39
N ALA A 62 -12.73 -13.13 10.59
CA ALA A 62 -13.23 -14.27 11.36
C ALA A 62 -14.51 -13.84 12.09
#